data_AF-A0A926KRB1-F1
#
_entry.id   AF-A0A926KRB1-F1
#
_cell.length_a   1.000
_cell.length_b   1.000
_cell.length_c   1.000
_cell.angle_alpha   90.00
_cell.angle_beta   90.00
_cell.angle_gamma   90.00
#
_symmetry.space_group_name_H-M   'P 1'
#
loop_
_entity.id
_entity.type
_entity.pdbx_description
1 polymer ?
#
loop_
_entity_poly.entity_id
_entity_poly.type
_entity_poly.pdbx_seq_one_letter_code
_entity_poly.pdbx_strand_id
1 'polypeptide(L)'
;MTFEIGDWVHGRTEAGELVQGYIESIHEMQDLISVNVLRSDNEEIVGTMVKVAKNRLKRTPMISLKEESRIRVLIDLALAAHDEAWFMELTDQLQTISKGKEKIGKLPDAVTIPVNRLGLPRIK
;
A
#
# COMPACT_ATOMS: atom_id res chain seq x y z
N MET A 1 3.30 -19.47 -4.40
CA MET A 1 2.96 -18.36 -3.49
C MET A 1 2.75 -18.94 -2.11
N THR A 2 3.53 -18.48 -1.13
CA THR A 2 3.44 -18.93 0.26
C THR A 2 2.55 -17.94 0.99
N PHE A 3 1.57 -18.47 1.73
CA PHE A 3 0.71 -17.69 2.61
C PHE A 3 1.19 -17.93 4.04
N GLU A 4 1.16 -16.91 4.87
CA GLU A 4 1.56 -16.99 6.28
C GLU A 4 0.41 -16.60 7.20
N ILE A 5 0.42 -17.10 8.43
CA ILE A 5 -0.59 -16.71 9.43
C ILE A 5 -0.43 -15.21 9.70
N GLY A 6 -1.54 -14.47 9.67
CA GLY A 6 -1.57 -13.01 9.79
C GLY A 6 -1.52 -12.26 8.46
N ASP A 7 -1.34 -12.92 7.32
CA ASP A 7 -1.39 -12.25 6.03
C ASP A 7 -2.78 -11.73 5.70
N TRP A 8 -2.83 -10.50 5.17
CA TRP A 8 -4.03 -9.91 4.61
C TRP A 8 -4.36 -10.53 3.26
N VAL A 9 -5.57 -11.07 3.15
CA VAL A 9 -6.06 -11.74 1.96
C VAL A 9 -7.41 -11.20 1.55
N HIS A 10 -7.65 -11.23 0.24
CA HIS A 10 -8.96 -11.02 -0.35
C HIS A 10 -9.30 -12.23 -1.20
N GLY A 11 -10.51 -12.74 -1.04
CA GLY A 11 -10.93 -14.01 -1.62
C GLY A 11 -12.35 -13.99 -2.10
N ARG A 12 -12.72 -15.07 -2.79
CA ARG A 12 -14.12 -15.43 -3.01
C ARG A 12 -14.46 -16.73 -2.32
N THR A 13 -15.59 -16.75 -1.62
CA THR A 13 -16.14 -17.98 -1.03
C THR A 13 -16.64 -18.94 -2.12
N GLU A 14 -17.06 -20.15 -1.73
CA GLU A 14 -17.68 -21.08 -2.67
C GLU A 14 -18.98 -20.53 -3.26
N ALA A 15 -19.74 -19.75 -2.48
CA ALA A 15 -20.95 -19.06 -2.89
C ALA A 15 -20.70 -17.83 -3.79
N GLY A 16 -19.44 -17.43 -3.97
CA GLY A 16 -19.05 -16.33 -4.85
C GLY A 16 -18.97 -14.96 -4.15
N GLU A 17 -19.16 -14.91 -2.84
CA GLU A 17 -19.09 -13.67 -2.05
C GLU A 17 -17.64 -13.19 -1.95
N LEU A 18 -17.45 -11.88 -2.04
CA LEU A 18 -16.15 -11.27 -1.79
C LEU A 18 -15.91 -11.16 -0.29
N VAL A 19 -14.79 -11.72 0.17
CA VAL A 19 -14.36 -11.65 1.57
C VAL A 19 -13.00 -10.99 1.66
N GLN A 20 -12.85 -10.08 2.63
CA GLN A 20 -11.59 -9.49 3.06
C GLN A 20 -11.33 -9.86 4.51
N GLY A 21 -10.11 -10.29 4.78
CA GLY A 21 -9.74 -10.81 6.08
C GLY A 21 -8.25 -11.06 6.21
N TYR A 22 -7.89 -11.68 7.33
CA TYR A 22 -6.54 -12.18 7.56
C TYR A 22 -6.55 -13.69 7.76
N ILE A 23 -5.43 -14.33 7.45
CA ILE A 23 -5.26 -15.77 7.60
C ILE A 23 -5.07 -16.10 9.08
N GLU A 24 -5.94 -16.93 9.63
CA GLU A 24 -5.81 -17.40 11.02
C GLU A 24 -5.17 -18.78 11.09
N SER A 25 -5.46 -19.66 10.12
CA SER A 25 -4.88 -21.01 10.07
C SER A 25 -4.76 -21.53 8.65
N ILE A 26 -3.71 -22.31 8.40
CA ILE A 26 -3.41 -22.90 7.09
C ILE A 26 -3.48 -24.42 7.22
N HIS A 27 -4.36 -25.05 6.45
CA HIS A 27 -4.49 -26.50 6.40
C HIS A 27 -3.85 -27.02 5.11
N GLU A 28 -2.51 -27.17 5.14
CA GLU A 28 -1.72 -27.59 3.97
C GLU A 28 -2.16 -28.95 3.40
N MET A 29 -2.65 -29.86 4.24
CA MET A 29 -3.14 -31.18 3.81
C MET A 29 -4.38 -31.12 2.91
N GLN A 30 -5.18 -30.05 2.99
CA GLN A 30 -6.45 -29.93 2.26
C GLN A 30 -6.45 -28.74 1.28
N ASP A 31 -5.32 -28.02 1.13
CA ASP A 31 -5.20 -26.77 0.37
C ASP A 31 -6.27 -25.71 0.75
N LEU A 32 -6.74 -25.78 2.01
CA LEU A 32 -7.74 -24.90 2.59
C LEU A 32 -7.07 -23.93 3.56
N ILE A 33 -7.52 -22.69 3.54
CA ILE A 33 -7.05 -21.64 4.44
C ILE A 33 -8.26 -21.10 5.20
N SER A 34 -8.14 -21.07 6.52
CA SER A 34 -9.12 -20.45 7.40
C SER A 34 -8.82 -18.96 7.49
N VAL A 35 -9.75 -18.15 6.99
CA VAL A 35 -9.65 -16.69 6.94
C VAL A 35 -10.69 -16.12 7.91
N ASN A 36 -10.25 -15.25 8.81
CA ASN A 36 -11.17 -14.48 9.64
C ASN A 36 -11.69 -13.29 8.83
N VAL A 37 -13.00 -13.23 8.61
CA VAL A 37 -13.63 -12.22 7.74
C VAL A 37 -13.85 -10.92 8.51
N LEU A 38 -13.19 -9.85 8.06
CA LEU A 38 -13.37 -8.50 8.60
C LEU A 38 -14.43 -7.71 7.82
N ARG A 39 -14.53 -7.96 6.51
CA ARG A 39 -15.51 -7.33 5.63
C ARG A 39 -15.92 -8.30 4.54
N SER A 40 -17.22 -8.39 4.28
CA SER A 40 -17.75 -9.13 3.14
C SER A 40 -18.98 -8.44 2.57
N ASP A 41 -19.26 -8.69 1.29
CA ASP A 41 -20.53 -8.34 0.64
C ASP A 41 -21.73 -9.04 1.29
N ASN A 42 -21.52 -10.17 1.97
CA ASN A 42 -22.54 -10.77 2.82
C ASN A 42 -22.27 -10.43 4.28
N GLU A 43 -23.17 -9.66 4.88
CA GLU A 43 -23.06 -9.22 6.27
C GLU A 43 -23.16 -10.38 7.27
N GLU A 44 -23.77 -11.50 6.88
CA GLU A 44 -23.93 -12.68 7.74
C GLU A 44 -22.61 -13.41 8.04
N ILE A 45 -21.60 -13.28 7.17
CA ILE A 45 -20.31 -13.96 7.32
C ILE A 45 -19.21 -13.05 7.92
N VAL A 46 -19.52 -11.78 8.19
CA VAL A 46 -18.60 -10.85 8.83
C VAL A 46 -18.38 -11.26 10.29
N GLY A 47 -17.12 -11.30 10.72
CA GLY A 47 -16.72 -11.74 12.06
C GLY A 47 -16.69 -13.25 12.26
N THR A 48 -16.91 -14.03 11.18
CA THR A 48 -16.86 -15.49 11.21
C THR A 48 -15.61 -16.00 10.48
N MET A 49 -15.12 -17.16 10.91
CA MET A 49 -14.06 -17.87 10.21
C MET A 49 -14.63 -18.63 9.00
N VAL A 50 -14.12 -18.31 7.82
CA VAL A 50 -14.51 -18.98 6.57
C VAL A 50 -13.32 -19.77 6.02
N LYS A 51 -13.58 -21.02 5.66
CA LYS A 51 -12.60 -21.86 4.96
C LYS A 51 -12.66 -21.57 3.47
N VAL A 52 -11.56 -21.09 2.90
CA VAL A 52 -11.47 -20.77 1.48
C VAL A 52 -10.33 -21.57 0.86
N ALA A 53 -10.57 -22.13 -0.32
CA ALA A 53 -9.53 -22.82 -1.08
C ALA A 53 -8.41 -21.85 -1.45
N LYS A 54 -7.16 -22.26 -1.26
CA LYS A 54 -5.96 -21.44 -1.52
C LYS A 54 -5.94 -20.86 -2.94
N ASN A 55 -6.44 -21.61 -3.93
CA ASN A 55 -6.51 -21.16 -5.33
C ASN A 55 -7.48 -19.97 -5.56
N ARG A 56 -8.44 -19.75 -4.66
CA ARG A 56 -9.39 -18.62 -4.74
C ARG A 56 -8.98 -17.42 -3.88
N LEU A 57 -7.91 -17.56 -3.10
CA LEU A 57 -7.35 -16.49 -2.29
C LEU A 57 -6.28 -15.74 -3.08
N LYS A 58 -6.37 -14.42 -3.01
CA LYS A 58 -5.31 -13.53 -3.48
C LYS A 58 -4.78 -12.77 -2.27
N ARG A 59 -3.45 -12.67 -2.17
CA ARG A 59 -2.84 -11.82 -1.14
C ARG A 59 -3.11 -10.37 -1.50
N THR A 60 -3.61 -9.61 -0.53
CA THR A 60 -3.79 -8.17 -0.73
C THR A 60 -2.41 -7.56 -0.95
N PRO A 61 -2.20 -6.76 -2.01
CA PRO A 61 -0.90 -6.15 -2.23
C PRO A 61 -0.56 -5.27 -1.03
N MET A 62 0.59 -5.55 -0.41
CA MET A 62 1.11 -4.73 0.67
C MET A 62 1.23 -3.30 0.13
N ILE A 63 0.66 -2.33 0.87
CA ILE A 63 0.68 -0.93 0.47
C ILE A 63 2.15 -0.50 0.39
N SER A 64 2.69 -0.42 -0.82
CA SER A 64 4.04 0.08 -1.04
C SER A 64 4.03 1.57 -0.72
N LEU A 65 4.71 1.97 0.35
CA LEU A 65 4.87 3.37 0.78
C LEU A 65 5.76 4.19 -0.15
N LYS A 66 6.05 3.71 -1.37
CA LYS A 66 6.90 4.41 -2.35
C LYS A 66 6.27 5.71 -2.89
N GLU A 67 4.97 5.90 -2.67
CA GLU A 67 4.23 7.06 -3.15
C GLU A 67 4.07 8.09 -2.02
N GLU A 68 4.63 9.29 -2.26
CA GLU A 68 4.64 10.41 -1.32
C GLU A 68 3.22 10.80 -0.84
N SER A 69 2.24 10.71 -1.73
CA SER A 69 0.83 10.98 -1.41
C SER A 69 0.25 10.01 -0.38
N ARG A 70 0.68 8.74 -0.39
CA ARG A 70 0.19 7.73 0.56
C ARG A 70 0.76 7.94 1.94
N ILE A 71 2.04 8.28 2.03
CA ILE A 71 2.68 8.61 3.31
C ILE A 71 2.00 9.84 3.92
N ARG A 72 1.67 10.87 3.13
CA ARG A 72 0.94 12.04 3.64
C ARG A 72 -0.42 11.69 4.26
N VAL A 73 -1.20 10.82 3.62
CA VAL A 73 -2.47 10.35 4.19
C VAL A 73 -2.26 9.60 5.52
N LEU A 74 -1.19 8.82 5.63
CA LEU A 74 -0.84 8.12 6.88
C LEU A 74 -0.37 9.09 7.96
N ILE A 75 0.34 10.16 7.60
CA ILE A 75 0.74 11.23 8.52
C ILE A 75 -0.50 11.90 9.11
N ASP A 76 -1.48 12.25 8.27
CA ASP A 76 -2.75 12.84 8.73
C ASP A 76 -3.48 11.89 9.70
N LEU A 77 -3.43 10.58 9.43
CA LEU A 77 -4.02 9.57 10.31
C LEU A 77 -3.26 9.44 11.64
N ALA A 78 -1.93 9.52 11.63
CA ALA A 78 -1.10 9.51 12.84
C ALA A 78 -1.40 10.72 13.73
N LEU A 79 -1.54 11.89 13.12
CA LEU A 79 -1.95 13.11 13.81
C LEU A 79 -3.35 12.96 14.42
N ALA A 80 -4.32 12.41 13.68
CA ALA A 80 -5.66 12.15 14.20
C ALA A 80 -5.65 11.15 15.37
N ALA A 81 -4.80 10.13 15.31
CA ALA A 81 -4.61 9.14 16.36
C ALA A 81 -3.75 9.65 17.54
N HIS A 82 -3.16 10.85 17.44
CA HIS A 82 -2.20 11.41 18.40
C HIS A 82 -0.98 10.51 18.67
N ASP A 83 -0.55 9.76 17.66
CA ASP A 83 0.61 8.87 17.75
C ASP A 83 1.87 9.58 17.23
N GLU A 84 2.64 10.14 18.17
CA GLU A 84 3.87 10.87 17.88
C GLU A 84 4.96 9.95 17.29
N ALA A 85 5.11 8.74 17.81
CA ALA A 85 6.14 7.81 17.35
C ALA A 85 5.89 7.41 15.89
N TRP A 86 4.63 7.10 15.56
CA TRP A 86 4.23 6.76 14.21
C TRP A 86 4.34 7.94 13.25
N PHE A 87 3.99 9.16 13.68
CA PHE A 87 4.17 10.38 12.91
C PHE A 87 5.64 10.64 12.54
N MET A 88 6.54 10.48 13.51
CA MET A 88 7.97 10.71 13.30
C MET A 88 8.56 9.70 12.30
N GLU A 89 8.17 8.44 12.39
CA GLU A 89 8.59 7.39 11.45
C GLU A 89 8.14 7.69 10.02
N LEU A 90 6.87 8.08 9.83
CA LEU A 90 6.31 8.38 8.52
C LEU A 90 6.93 9.65 7.91
N THR A 91 7.23 10.65 8.74
CA THR A 91 7.87 11.90 8.29
C THR A 91 9.31 11.65 7.84
N ASP A 92 10.07 10.81 8.54
CA ASP A 92 11.42 10.41 8.12
C ASP A 92 11.41 9.66 6.78
N GLN A 93 10.46 8.73 6.60
CA GLN A 93 10.25 8.03 5.33
C GLN A 93 9.91 8.99 4.19
N LEU A 94 9.08 10.01 4.44
CA LEU A 94 8.74 11.04 3.47
C LEU A 94 9.99 11.84 3.03
N GLN A 95 10.84 12.22 3.98
CA GLN A 95 12.07 12.95 3.71
C GLN A 95 13.05 12.13 2.88
N THR A 96 13.15 10.83 3.14
CA THR A 96 14.00 9.91 2.36
C THR A 96 13.56 9.83 0.90
N ILE A 97 12.24 9.75 0.65
CA ILE A 97 11.69 9.72 -0.71
C ILE A 97 11.90 11.06 -1.43
N SER A 98 11.74 12.19 -0.73
CA SER A 98 11.99 13.52 -1.29
C SER A 98 13.45 13.72 -1.69
N LYS A 99 14.41 13.36 -0.81
CA LYS A 99 15.85 13.46 -1.09
C LYS A 99 16.31 12.53 -2.22
N GLY A 100 15.64 11.40 -2.43
CA GLY A 100 15.90 10.50 -3.56
C GLY A 100 15.58 11.12 -4.92
N LYS A 101 14.60 12.02 -5.00
CA LYS A 101 14.22 12.72 -6.24
C LYS A 101 15.19 13.84 -6.63
N GLU A 102 15.89 14.45 -5.67
CA GLU A 102 16.85 15.54 -5.94
C GLU A 102 18.13 15.07 -6.64
N LYS A 103 18.50 13.78 -6.55
CA LYS A 103 19.74 13.27 -7.17
C LYS A 103 19.65 13.01 -8.68
N ILE A 104 18.46 13.09 -9.27
CA ILE A 104 18.24 12.83 -10.71
C ILE A 104 18.26 14.14 -11.54
N GLY A 105 18.46 15.29 -10.89
CA GLY A 105 18.32 16.62 -11.51
C GLY A 105 19.59 17.48 -11.62
N LYS A 106 20.79 16.96 -11.32
CA LYS A 106 22.03 17.72 -11.59
C LYS A 106 22.45 17.57 -13.05
N LEU A 107 21.87 18.40 -13.91
CA LEU A 107 22.45 18.75 -15.21
C LEU A 107 23.81 19.44 -14.96
N PRO A 108 24.89 19.14 -15.69
CA PRO A 108 26.19 19.77 -15.48
C PRO A 108 26.11 21.31 -15.59
N ASP A 109 26.88 21.98 -14.74
CA ASP A 109 27.00 23.42 -14.46
C ASP A 109 27.39 24.34 -15.65
N ALA A 110 27.06 23.98 -16.89
CA ALA A 110 27.39 24.79 -18.05
C ALA A 110 26.27 24.72 -19.11
N VAL A 111 25.44 25.77 -19.12
CA VAL A 111 24.90 26.50 -20.30
C VAL A 111 23.61 27.21 -19.85
N THR A 112 23.75 28.40 -19.28
CA THR A 112 22.63 29.31 -19.04
C THR A 112 22.39 30.11 -20.32
N ILE A 113 21.50 29.65 -21.19
CA ILE A 113 20.99 30.47 -22.29
C ILE A 113 19.98 31.44 -21.68
N PRO A 114 20.19 32.77 -21.72
CA PRO A 114 19.22 33.71 -21.20
C PRO A 114 17.96 33.66 -22.08
N VAL A 115 16.89 33.08 -21.53
CA VAL A 115 15.55 33.10 -22.12
C VAL A 115 14.72 34.21 -21.47
N ASN A 116 13.86 34.86 -22.26
CA ASN A 116 12.92 35.83 -21.71
C ASN A 116 11.85 35.12 -20.87
N ARG A 117 11.11 35.87 -20.05
CA ARG A 117 9.98 35.41 -19.20
C ARG A 117 8.84 34.65 -19.90
N LEU A 118 8.88 34.56 -21.23
CA LEU A 118 7.96 33.79 -22.08
C LEU A 118 8.57 32.48 -22.59
N GLY A 119 9.77 32.11 -22.13
CA GLY A 119 10.47 30.88 -22.54
C GLY A 119 11.00 30.87 -23.96
N LEU A 120 10.94 32.01 -24.68
CA LEU A 120 11.41 32.09 -26.07
C LEU A 120 12.90 32.46 -26.12
N PRO A 121 13.70 31.77 -26.94
CA PRO A 121 15.08 32.14 -27.19
C PRO A 121 15.13 33.47 -27.94
N ARG A 122 16.10 34.31 -27.61
CA ARG A 122 16.29 35.62 -28.24
C ARG A 122 16.74 35.43 -29.68
N ILE A 123 15.80 35.54 -30.62
CA ILE A 123 16.06 35.49 -32.07
C ILE A 123 16.79 36.79 -32.46
N LYS A 124 17.89 36.69 -33.22
CA LYS A 124 18.62 37.83 -33.78
C LYS A 124 18.01 38.27 -35.11
#